data_AF-A0A2E2Z9D7-F1
#
_entry.id   AF-A0A2E2Z9D7-F1
#
_cell.length_a   1.000
_cell.length_b   1.000
_cell.length_c   1.000
_cell.angle_alpha   90.00
_cell.angle_beta   90.00
_cell.angle_gamma   90.00
#
_symmetry.space_group_name_H-M   'P 1'
#
loop_
_entity.id
_entity.type
_entity.pdbx_description
1 polymer ?
#
loop_
_entity_poly.entity_id
_entity_poly.type
_entity_poly.pdbx_seq_one_letter_code
_entity_poly.pdbx_strand_id
1 'polypeptide(L)'
;MRKFTLTTLLYVYALISYAQQSNVNSANYEIGNGINFNFNDGDYQFNIFGFIKPSYIYGEEDIYTSDGQTNNIYRQFKSQNSNLFFTGKAAKEKLGFTIQMDYSSSNPLVEAYISYFLN
;
A
#
# COMPACT_ATOMS: atom_id res chain seq x y z
N MET A 1 -0.37 -54.22 23.32
CA MET A 1 -0.72 -53.61 22.01
C MET A 1 -1.85 -52.60 22.12
N ARG A 2 -3.04 -52.93 22.65
CA ARG A 2 -4.18 -51.99 22.79
C ARG A 2 -3.88 -50.64 23.47
N LYS A 3 -3.05 -50.66 24.53
CA LYS A 3 -2.66 -49.43 25.26
C LYS A 3 -1.75 -48.52 24.43
N PHE A 4 -0.84 -49.11 23.65
CA PHE A 4 0.04 -48.38 22.74
C PHE A 4 -0.73 -47.79 21.56
N THR A 5 -1.65 -48.53 20.96
CA THR A 5 -2.50 -48.00 19.88
C THR A 5 -3.38 -46.83 20.35
N LEU A 6 -3.89 -46.89 21.58
CA LEU A 6 -4.71 -45.82 22.14
C LEU A 6 -3.88 -44.54 22.41
N THR A 7 -2.68 -44.68 22.95
CA THR A 7 -1.79 -43.54 23.19
C THR A 7 -1.31 -42.90 21.89
N THR A 8 -1.03 -43.69 20.85
CA THR A 8 -0.71 -43.15 19.52
C THR A 8 -1.89 -42.37 18.93
N LEU A 9 -3.13 -42.87 19.08
CA LEU A 9 -4.33 -42.20 18.58
C LEU A 9 -4.56 -40.84 19.28
N LEU A 10 -4.41 -40.81 20.61
CA LEU A 10 -4.53 -39.58 21.41
C LEU A 10 -3.46 -38.55 21.06
N TYR A 11 -2.23 -38.99 20.81
CA TYR A 11 -1.14 -38.10 20.40
C TYR A 11 -1.40 -37.50 19.03
N VAL A 12 -1.87 -38.30 18.06
CA VAL A 12 -2.27 -37.79 16.74
C VAL A 12 -3.41 -36.78 16.89
N TYR A 13 -4.44 -37.08 17.68
CA TYR A 13 -5.58 -36.17 17.92
C TYR A 13 -5.15 -34.81 18.52
N ALA A 14 -4.19 -34.83 19.45
CA ALA A 14 -3.62 -33.61 20.00
C ALA A 14 -2.90 -32.78 18.91
N LEU A 15 -2.10 -33.42 18.05
CA LEU A 15 -1.40 -32.73 16.96
C LEU A 15 -2.36 -32.05 15.97
N ILE A 16 -3.50 -32.67 15.63
CA ILE A 16 -4.52 -32.07 14.74
C ILE A 16 -5.23 -30.89 15.43
N SER A 17 -5.46 -30.99 16.75
CA SER A 17 -6.15 -29.95 17.52
C SER A 17 -5.32 -28.66 17.65
N TYR A 18 -4.00 -28.77 17.64
CA TYR A 18 -3.07 -27.63 17.65
C TYR A 18 -2.66 -27.18 16.25
N ALA A 19 -3.11 -27.83 15.18
CA ALA A 19 -2.54 -27.64 13.86
C ALA A 19 -2.85 -26.27 13.23
N GLN A 20 -3.99 -25.63 13.51
CA GLN A 20 -4.30 -24.34 12.85
C GLN A 20 -5.24 -23.48 13.70
N GLN A 21 -4.68 -22.50 14.42
CA GLN A 21 -5.41 -21.25 14.62
C GLN A 21 -5.26 -20.49 13.29
N SER A 22 -6.25 -20.59 12.39
CA SER A 22 -6.27 -19.70 11.22
C SER A 22 -6.22 -18.27 11.76
N ASN A 23 -5.18 -17.52 11.39
CA ASN A 23 -5.19 -16.08 11.64
C ASN A 23 -6.20 -15.50 10.65
N VAL A 24 -7.46 -15.46 11.08
CA VAL A 24 -8.60 -14.89 10.34
C VAL A 24 -8.27 -13.50 9.81
N ASN A 25 -7.40 -12.78 10.54
CA ASN A 25 -6.87 -11.49 10.15
C ASN A 25 -5.34 -11.52 10.12
N SER A 26 -4.75 -10.89 9.12
CA SER A 26 -3.30 -10.71 9.01
C SER A 26 -2.94 -9.33 8.47
N ALA A 27 -1.74 -8.88 8.81
CA ALA A 27 -1.14 -7.69 8.24
C ALA A 27 0.33 -7.98 7.90
N ASN A 28 0.74 -7.63 6.68
CA ASN A 28 2.11 -7.82 6.21
C ASN A 28 2.61 -6.57 5.49
N TYR A 29 3.85 -6.20 5.80
CA TYR A 29 4.56 -5.13 5.11
C TYR A 29 5.55 -5.75 4.13
N GLU A 30 5.57 -5.21 2.91
CA GLU A 30 6.56 -5.54 1.89
C GLU A 30 7.07 -4.25 1.25
N ILE A 31 8.40 -4.13 1.14
CA ILE A 31 9.02 -2.97 0.52
C ILE A 31 8.57 -2.86 -0.95
N GLY A 32 8.13 -1.66 -1.36
CA GLY A 32 7.53 -1.42 -2.67
C GLY A 32 6.02 -1.68 -2.76
N ASN A 33 5.48 -2.64 -2.00
CA ASN A 33 4.05 -2.99 -2.01
C ASN A 33 3.27 -2.43 -0.80
N GLY A 34 3.97 -1.78 0.13
CA GLY A 34 3.35 -1.14 1.29
C GLY A 34 2.84 -2.14 2.32
N ILE A 35 1.76 -1.78 3.01
CA ILE A 35 1.15 -2.61 4.05
C ILE A 35 -0.14 -3.19 3.49
N ASN A 36 -0.26 -4.50 3.50
CA ASN A 36 -1.51 -5.19 3.18
C ASN A 36 -2.16 -5.67 4.47
N PHE A 37 -3.47 -5.52 4.54
CA PHE A 37 -4.33 -6.06 5.58
C PHE A 37 -5.29 -7.02 4.92
N ASN A 38 -5.50 -8.15 5.57
CA ASN A 38 -6.34 -9.22 5.09
C ASN A 38 -7.22 -9.67 6.26
N PHE A 39 -8.53 -9.62 6.09
CA PHE A 39 -9.50 -9.93 7.13
C PHE A 39 -10.48 -10.98 6.65
N ASN A 40 -11.00 -11.76 7.58
CA ASN A 40 -11.96 -12.84 7.33
C ASN A 40 -11.46 -13.79 6.21
N ASP A 41 -10.23 -14.30 6.36
CA ASP A 41 -9.61 -15.25 5.42
C ASP A 41 -9.58 -14.78 3.95
N GLY A 42 -9.46 -13.47 3.70
CA GLY A 42 -9.35 -12.90 2.35
C GLY A 42 -10.62 -12.27 1.81
N ASP A 43 -11.72 -12.32 2.56
CA ASP A 43 -12.97 -11.68 2.16
C ASP A 43 -12.83 -10.16 2.07
N TYR A 44 -12.01 -9.56 2.93
CA TYR A 44 -11.73 -8.12 2.91
C TYR A 44 -10.22 -7.87 2.90
N GLN A 45 -9.77 -7.19 1.84
CA GLN A 45 -8.37 -6.85 1.63
C GLN A 45 -8.22 -5.33 1.57
N PHE A 46 -7.22 -4.79 2.25
CA PHE A 46 -6.88 -3.36 2.21
C PHE A 46 -5.40 -3.22 1.98
N ASN A 47 -4.99 -2.26 1.16
CA ASN A 47 -3.58 -2.00 0.91
C ASN A 47 -3.32 -0.49 0.93
N ILE A 48 -2.26 -0.11 1.66
CA ILE A 48 -1.75 1.25 1.76
C ILE A 48 -0.31 1.23 1.25
N PHE A 49 -0.07 1.89 0.14
CA PHE A 49 1.23 1.88 -0.53
C PHE A 49 1.47 3.20 -1.26
N GLY A 50 2.70 3.40 -1.74
CA GLY A 50 3.06 4.66 -2.37
C GLY A 50 4.54 4.78 -2.64
N PHE A 51 4.93 5.93 -3.17
CA PHE A 51 6.32 6.25 -3.47
C PHE A 51 6.55 7.76 -3.43
N ILE A 52 7.80 8.14 -3.14
CA ILE A 52 8.27 9.52 -3.23
C ILE A 52 9.38 9.56 -4.27
N LYS A 53 9.25 10.45 -5.25
CA LYS A 53 10.25 10.71 -6.27
C LYS A 53 10.87 12.09 -6.02
N PRO A 54 11.96 12.18 -5.24
CA PRO A 54 12.63 13.45 -5.01
C PRO A 54 13.23 13.98 -6.32
N SER A 55 13.29 15.30 -6.45
CA SER A 55 13.93 15.99 -7.57
C SER A 55 14.71 17.20 -7.10
N TYR A 56 15.78 17.48 -7.83
CA TYR A 56 16.60 18.67 -7.69
C TYR A 56 16.63 19.40 -9.02
N ILE A 57 16.28 20.68 -9.00
CA ILE A 57 16.30 21.55 -10.17
C ILE A 57 17.40 22.58 -9.97
N TYR A 58 18.26 22.69 -10.98
CA TYR A 58 19.24 23.75 -11.13
C TYR A 58 18.93 24.51 -12.42
N GLY A 59 18.91 25.83 -12.36
CA GLY A 59 18.70 26.66 -13.52
C GLY A 59 19.38 28.01 -13.40
N GLU A 60 19.72 28.56 -14.56
CA GLU A 60 20.21 29.92 -14.73
C GLU A 60 19.23 30.64 -15.65
N GLU A 61 18.77 31.80 -15.24
CA GLU A 61 17.81 32.61 -16.00
C GLU A 61 18.36 34.03 -16.13
N ASP A 62 18.51 34.49 -17.36
CA ASP A 62 18.85 35.88 -17.65
C ASP A 62 17.59 36.74 -17.52
N ILE A 63 17.57 37.59 -16.49
CA ILE A 63 16.51 38.55 -16.24
C ILE A 63 16.94 39.90 -16.81
N TYR A 64 16.22 40.38 -17.81
CA TYR A 64 16.41 41.69 -18.40
C TYR A 64 15.50 42.71 -17.70
N THR A 65 16.09 43.67 -17.01
CA THR A 65 15.37 44.80 -16.39
C THR A 65 15.73 46.11 -17.08
N SER A 66 15.06 47.21 -16.72
CA SER A 66 15.40 48.56 -17.19
C SER A 66 16.85 48.96 -16.89
N ASP A 67 17.49 48.28 -15.93
CA ASP A 67 18.81 48.61 -15.41
C ASP A 67 19.92 47.71 -16.02
N GLY A 68 19.56 46.78 -16.91
CA GLY A 68 20.49 45.88 -17.60
C GLY A 68 20.11 44.39 -17.53
N GLN A 69 21.02 43.53 -17.97
CA GLN A 69 20.89 42.08 -17.86
C GLN A 69 21.46 41.60 -16.53
N THR A 70 20.68 40.84 -15.77
CA THR A 70 21.11 40.20 -14.52
C THR A 70 20.93 38.69 -14.65
N ASN A 71 21.89 37.89 -14.18
CA ASN A 71 21.77 36.44 -14.20
C ASN A 71 21.25 35.96 -12.84
N ASN A 72 20.15 35.21 -12.86
CA ASN A 72 19.54 34.60 -11.68
C ASN A 72 19.83 33.10 -11.66
N ILE A 73 20.66 32.67 -10.70
CA ILE A 73 20.95 31.25 -10.46
C ILE A 73 20.00 30.75 -9.38
N TYR A 74 19.18 29.75 -9.70
CA TYR A 74 18.24 29.16 -8.75
C TYR A 74 18.45 27.66 -8.56
N ARG A 75 18.16 27.21 -7.33
CA ARG A 75 18.26 25.82 -6.90
C ARG A 75 16.98 25.47 -6.14
N GLN A 76 16.31 24.40 -6.55
CA GLN A 76 15.06 23.97 -5.91
C GLN A 76 15.09 22.46 -5.63
N PHE A 77 14.84 22.09 -4.37
CA PHE A 77 14.48 20.72 -4.00
C PHE A 77 12.96 20.62 -3.95
N LYS A 78 12.38 19.66 -4.68
CA LYS A 78 10.94 19.37 -4.63
C LYS A 78 10.69 17.90 -4.93
N SER A 79 9.53 17.39 -4.56
CA SER A 79 9.10 16.08 -5.07
C SER A 79 8.56 16.24 -6.49
N GLN A 80 9.01 15.41 -7.43
CA GLN A 80 8.39 15.33 -8.75
C GLN A 80 7.03 14.63 -8.66
N ASN A 81 6.94 13.60 -7.81
CA ASN A 81 5.73 12.82 -7.55
C ASN A 81 5.79 12.24 -6.14
N SER A 82 4.74 12.41 -5.34
CA SER A 82 4.62 11.82 -4.00
C SER A 82 3.28 11.13 -3.90
N ASN A 83 3.20 9.91 -4.43
CA ASN A 83 1.93 9.19 -4.53
C ASN A 83 1.68 8.33 -3.29
N LEU A 84 0.45 8.39 -2.79
CA LEU A 84 -0.09 7.55 -1.73
C LEU A 84 -1.42 6.97 -2.19
N PHE A 85 -1.54 5.65 -2.09
CA PHE A 85 -2.69 4.88 -2.53
C PHE A 85 -3.34 4.21 -1.32
N PHE A 86 -4.67 4.28 -1.28
CA PHE A 86 -5.52 3.46 -0.42
C PHE A 86 -6.43 2.66 -1.32
N THR A 87 -6.24 1.35 -1.29
CA THR A 87 -7.08 0.43 -2.08
C THR A 87 -7.71 -0.59 -1.16
N GLY A 88 -8.89 -1.06 -1.52
CA GLY A 88 -9.47 -2.20 -0.85
C GLY A 88 -10.39 -2.99 -1.75
N LYS A 89 -10.63 -4.23 -1.34
CA LYS A 89 -11.45 -5.21 -2.04
C LYS A 89 -12.27 -5.97 -1.02
N ALA A 90 -13.59 -5.94 -1.20
CA ALA A 90 -14.56 -6.77 -0.52
C ALA A 90 -14.98 -7.88 -1.50
N ALA A 91 -14.35 -9.04 -1.40
CA ALA A 91 -14.45 -10.10 -2.38
C ALA A 91 -15.86 -10.69 -2.47
N LYS A 92 -16.53 -10.89 -1.32
CA LYS A 92 -17.90 -11.42 -1.25
C LYS A 92 -18.93 -10.49 -1.87
N GLU A 93 -18.80 -9.19 -1.61
CA GLU A 93 -19.69 -8.14 -2.12
C GLU A 93 -19.34 -7.73 -3.55
N LYS A 94 -18.23 -8.25 -4.08
CA LYS A 94 -17.68 -7.89 -5.39
C LYS A 94 -17.45 -6.39 -5.51
N LEU A 95 -17.01 -5.73 -4.44
CA LEU A 95 -16.72 -4.31 -4.43
C LEU A 95 -15.23 -4.06 -4.26
N GLY A 96 -14.74 -3.00 -4.89
CA GLY A 96 -13.40 -2.47 -4.65
C GLY A 96 -13.42 -0.97 -4.57
N PHE A 97 -12.42 -0.37 -3.93
CA PHE A 97 -12.24 1.08 -3.95
C PHE A 97 -10.77 1.42 -4.18
N THR A 98 -10.54 2.62 -4.68
CA THR A 98 -9.21 3.20 -4.84
C THR A 98 -9.29 4.69 -4.55
N ILE A 99 -8.35 5.17 -3.74
CA ILE A 99 -8.09 6.58 -3.50
C ILE A 99 -6.61 6.79 -3.75
N GLN A 100 -6.27 7.68 -4.68
CA GLN A 100 -4.90 8.07 -4.98
C GLN A 100 -4.70 9.55 -4.66
N MET A 101 -3.62 9.85 -3.95
CA MET A 101 -3.18 11.21 -3.65
C MET A 101 -1.75 11.44 -4.13
N ASP A 102 -1.47 12.53 -4.85
CA ASP A 102 -0.13 13.00 -5.20
C ASP A 102 0.20 14.31 -4.46
N TYR A 103 0.98 14.21 -3.40
CA TYR A 103 1.41 15.33 -2.55
C TYR A 103 2.50 16.21 -3.17
N SER A 104 2.88 15.98 -4.43
CA SER A 104 3.69 16.95 -5.18
C SER A 104 2.88 18.18 -5.62
N SER A 105 1.55 18.12 -5.53
CA SER A 105 0.61 19.19 -5.86
C SER A 105 -0.04 19.80 -4.61
N SER A 106 -0.47 21.06 -4.70
CA SER A 106 -1.27 21.72 -3.66
C SER A 106 -2.68 21.14 -3.52
N ASN A 107 -3.16 20.44 -4.55
CA ASN A 107 -4.41 19.68 -4.54
C ASN A 107 -4.07 18.20 -4.71
N PRO A 108 -3.93 17.43 -3.61
CA PRO A 108 -3.34 16.10 -3.70
C PRO A 108 -4.24 15.05 -4.32
N LEU A 109 -5.57 15.18 -4.24
CA LEU A 109 -6.48 14.15 -4.74
C LEU A 109 -6.35 13.97 -6.26
N VAL A 110 -5.90 12.78 -6.68
CA VAL A 110 -5.78 12.41 -8.10
C VAL A 110 -7.08 11.74 -8.55
N GLU A 111 -7.48 10.69 -7.84
CA GLU A 111 -8.70 9.95 -8.12
C GLU A 111 -9.28 9.29 -6.86
N ALA A 112 -10.60 9.12 -6.87
CA ALA A 112 -11.32 8.34 -5.88
C ALA A 112 -12.50 7.67 -6.57
N TYR A 113 -12.54 6.34 -6.57
CA TYR A 113 -13.63 5.60 -7.18
C TYR A 113 -13.94 4.31 -6.43
N ILE A 114 -15.15 3.81 -6.67
CA ILE A 114 -15.63 2.50 -6.24
C ILE A 114 -15.88 1.69 -7.51
N SER A 115 -15.53 0.41 -7.45
CA SER A 115 -15.67 -0.56 -8.54
C SER A 115 -16.55 -1.70 -8.11
N TYR A 116 -17.31 -2.26 -9.04
CA TYR A 116 -18.08 -3.48 -8.87
C TYR A 116 -17.55 -4.55 -9.84
N PHE A 117 -17.23 -5.74 -9.34
CA PHE A 117 -16.71 -6.86 -10.12
C PHE A 117 -17.88 -7.75 -10.57
N LEU A 118 -17.99 -8.05 -11.86
CA LEU A 118 -19.13 -8.80 -12.41
C LEU A 118 -19.01 -10.33 -12.24
N ASN A 119 -17.81 -10.85 -11.95
CA ASN A 119 -17.52 -12.28 -11.87
C ASN A 119 -17.59 -12.80 -10.44
#